data_AF-A0A7X7MRM9-F1
#
_entry.id   AF-A0A7X7MRM9-F1
#
_cell.length_a   1.000
_cell.length_b   1.000
_cell.length_c   1.000
_cell.angle_alpha   90.00
_cell.angle_beta   90.00
_cell.angle_gamma   90.00
#
_symmetry.space_group_name_H-M   'P 1'
#
loop_
_entity.id
_entity.type
_entity.pdbx_description
1 polymer ?
#
loop_
_entity_poly.entity_id
_entity_poly.type
_entity_poly.pdbx_seq_one_letter_code
_entity_poly.pdbx_strand_id
1 'polypeptide(L)'
;MDNRTQCPVCRAPNATHSGAGANTFEIHCPRCGRFQIQALAETQLMNSPPAFPPAHLLSGLCRNTWDILGERLLVTVDLFKSWAELDKVAKLAVPRDTDVAAKGDYLLRYLRRRSKTLAESVALTPNELAVGFCANKQELLFCLRYLAERGLIEDETAAPRGGKGPQAPQGGGLVYRLTPAGWAALDTASVQPAQPLAAVSLTLDKDADALWTQGLS
;
A
#
# COMPACT_ATOMS: atom_id res chain seq x y z
N MET A 1 -32.65 2.40 5.97
CA MET A 1 -32.11 3.27 7.03
C MET A 1 -30.60 3.02 7.07
N ASP A 2 -29.80 3.98 6.61
CA ASP A 2 -28.35 3.86 6.67
C ASP A 2 -27.89 4.08 8.11
N ASN A 3 -27.62 2.98 8.81
CA ASN A 3 -27.10 3.05 10.17
C ASN A 3 -25.61 3.41 10.09
N ARG A 4 -25.31 4.72 10.05
CA ARG A 4 -23.94 5.24 10.07
C ARG A 4 -23.38 5.06 11.46
N THR A 5 -22.45 4.13 11.60
CA THR A 5 -21.79 3.78 12.87
C THR A 5 -20.28 4.02 12.77
N GLN A 6 -19.58 3.84 13.89
CA GLN A 6 -18.12 3.85 13.90
C GLN A 6 -17.58 2.54 13.32
N CYS A 7 -16.53 2.62 12.52
CA CYS A 7 -15.82 1.43 12.05
C CYS A 7 -15.20 0.67 13.26
N PRO A 8 -15.45 -0.64 13.43
CA PRO A 8 -14.89 -1.38 14.57
C PRO A 8 -13.37 -1.49 14.55
N VAL A 9 -12.74 -1.38 13.38
CA VAL A 9 -11.28 -1.49 13.22
C VAL A 9 -10.58 -0.16 13.45
N CYS A 10 -10.95 0.91 12.71
CA CYS A 10 -10.22 2.18 12.75
C CYS A 10 -10.93 3.31 13.48
N ARG A 11 -12.13 3.04 14.02
CA ARG A 11 -13.01 3.99 14.72
C ARG A 11 -13.42 5.24 13.93
N ALA A 12 -13.13 5.28 12.62
CA ALA A 12 -13.60 6.36 11.76
C ALA A 12 -15.13 6.40 11.73
N PRO A 13 -15.74 7.61 11.76
CA PRO A 13 -17.19 7.75 11.65
C PRO A 13 -17.66 7.40 10.23
N ASN A 14 -18.98 7.26 10.07
CA ASN A 14 -19.65 7.02 8.79
C ASN A 14 -19.30 5.67 8.13
N ALA A 15 -19.04 4.63 8.92
CA ALA A 15 -19.06 3.27 8.41
C ALA A 15 -20.51 2.81 8.22
N THR A 16 -20.78 2.02 7.19
CA THR A 16 -22.07 1.33 7.04
C THR A 16 -21.92 -0.15 7.37
N HIS A 17 -22.91 -0.69 8.06
CA HIS A 17 -22.97 -2.09 8.46
C HIS A 17 -24.15 -2.74 7.72
N SER A 18 -23.89 -3.86 7.05
CA SER A 18 -24.91 -4.68 6.41
C SER A 18 -24.75 -6.14 6.83
N GLY A 19 -25.84 -6.87 7.02
CA GLY A 19 -25.78 -8.30 7.32
C GLY A 19 -25.16 -9.08 6.15
N ALA A 20 -24.21 -9.97 6.45
CA ALA A 20 -23.51 -10.81 5.49
C ALA A 20 -23.55 -12.31 5.86
N GLY A 21 -24.52 -12.70 6.70
CA GLY A 21 -24.70 -14.06 7.21
C GLY A 21 -25.34 -14.04 8.59
N ALA A 22 -25.45 -15.21 9.24
CA ALA A 22 -26.09 -15.34 10.55
C ALA A 22 -25.34 -14.58 11.67
N ASN A 23 -24.00 -14.52 11.61
CA ASN A 23 -23.14 -13.90 12.63
C ASN A 23 -21.99 -13.07 12.02
N THR A 24 -22.18 -12.62 10.78
CA THR A 24 -21.15 -11.88 10.04
C THR A 24 -21.76 -10.61 9.49
N PHE A 25 -21.05 -9.50 9.67
CA PHE A 25 -21.42 -8.20 9.13
C PHE A 25 -20.43 -7.79 8.05
N GLU A 26 -20.92 -7.20 6.98
CA GLU A 26 -20.11 -6.49 6.01
C GLU A 26 -20.03 -5.02 6.40
N ILE A 27 -18.80 -4.51 6.47
CA ILE A 27 -18.48 -3.14 6.86
C ILE A 27 -17.94 -2.41 5.64
N HIS A 28 -18.51 -1.25 5.34
CA HIS A 28 -17.94 -0.31 4.39
C HIS A 28 -17.42 0.92 5.13
N CYS A 29 -16.12 1.11 5.15
CA CYS A 29 -15.46 2.21 5.84
C CYS A 29 -14.65 3.08 4.86
N PRO A 30 -14.78 4.43 4.91
CA PRO A 30 -13.99 5.31 4.06
C PRO A 30 -12.49 5.24 4.31
N ARG A 31 -12.03 4.69 5.46
CA ARG A 31 -10.61 4.49 5.80
C ARG A 31 -10.14 3.03 5.64
N CYS A 32 -10.92 2.03 6.06
CA CYS A 32 -10.53 0.60 5.96
C CYS A 32 -10.95 -0.08 4.65
N GLY A 33 -11.73 0.57 3.78
CA GLY A 33 -12.32 -0.10 2.62
C GLY A 33 -13.48 -1.01 3.01
N ARG A 34 -13.63 -2.14 2.30
CA ARG A 34 -14.71 -3.12 2.52
C ARG A 34 -14.15 -4.40 3.13
N PHE A 35 -14.76 -4.86 4.22
CA PHE A 35 -14.37 -6.09 4.90
C PHE A 35 -15.57 -6.75 5.58
N GLN A 36 -15.41 -8.02 5.97
CA GLN A 36 -16.38 -8.75 6.76
C GLN A 36 -15.86 -8.93 8.19
N ILE A 37 -16.75 -8.95 9.16
CA ILE A 37 -16.39 -9.15 10.57
C ILE A 37 -17.39 -10.07 11.25
N GLN A 38 -16.88 -11.03 12.04
CA GLN A 38 -17.73 -11.86 12.90
C GLN A 38 -18.21 -11.06 14.12
N ALA A 39 -19.46 -11.28 14.54
CA ALA A 39 -20.07 -10.56 15.67
C ALA A 39 -19.22 -10.57 16.96
N LEU A 40 -18.57 -11.71 17.27
CA LEU A 40 -17.66 -11.83 18.40
C LEU A 40 -16.40 -10.97 18.24
N ALA A 41 -15.81 -10.95 17.04
CA ALA A 41 -14.64 -10.13 16.75
C ALA A 41 -14.98 -8.63 16.80
N GLU A 42 -16.16 -8.25 16.32
CA GLU A 42 -16.68 -6.88 16.44
C GLU A 42 -16.86 -6.47 17.90
N THR A 43 -17.52 -7.33 18.69
CA THR A 43 -17.73 -7.06 20.12
C THR A 43 -16.40 -6.88 20.86
N GLN A 44 -15.42 -7.74 20.58
CA GLN A 44 -14.09 -7.66 21.17
C GLN A 44 -13.39 -6.36 20.74
N LEU A 45 -13.36 -6.03 19.45
CA LEU A 45 -12.76 -4.78 18.97
C LEU A 45 -13.41 -3.55 19.57
N MET A 46 -14.74 -3.54 19.75
CA MET A 46 -15.51 -2.40 20.24
C MET A 46 -15.35 -2.18 21.74
N ASN A 47 -15.45 -3.25 22.54
CA ASN A 47 -15.56 -3.17 24.01
C ASN A 47 -14.27 -3.50 24.76
N SER A 48 -13.40 -4.33 24.17
CA SER A 48 -12.15 -4.79 24.82
C SER A 48 -11.08 -5.01 23.75
N PRO A 49 -10.64 -3.92 23.09
CA PRO A 49 -9.77 -4.00 21.93
C PRO A 49 -8.49 -4.77 22.29
N PRO A 50 -8.12 -5.79 21.49
CA PRO A 50 -6.94 -6.58 21.76
C PRO A 50 -5.68 -5.74 21.53
N ALA A 51 -4.60 -6.08 22.24
CA ALA A 51 -3.29 -5.48 22.01
C ALA A 51 -2.71 -5.87 20.63
N PHE A 52 -3.18 -6.99 20.06
CA PHE A 52 -2.73 -7.53 18.79
C PHE A 52 -3.91 -7.86 17.86
N PRO A 53 -3.78 -7.64 16.54
CA PRO A 53 -2.79 -6.76 15.91
C PRO A 53 -3.08 -5.30 16.25
N PRO A 54 -2.08 -4.41 16.21
CA PRO A 54 -2.32 -2.98 16.29
C PRO A 54 -3.39 -2.52 15.29
N ALA A 55 -4.31 -1.65 15.73
CA ALA A 55 -5.50 -1.29 14.96
C ALA A 55 -5.18 -0.70 13.57
N HIS A 56 -4.08 0.02 13.43
CA HIS A 56 -3.65 0.58 12.14
C HIS A 56 -3.15 -0.48 11.16
N LEU A 57 -2.56 -1.58 11.66
CA LEU A 57 -2.13 -2.69 10.81
C LEU A 57 -3.33 -3.48 10.32
N LEU A 58 -4.30 -3.75 11.19
CA LEU A 58 -5.57 -4.37 10.79
C LEU A 58 -6.34 -3.49 9.81
N SER A 59 -6.39 -2.17 10.07
CA SER A 59 -6.98 -1.19 9.16
C SER A 59 -6.32 -1.23 7.78
N GLY A 60 -5.00 -1.33 7.73
CA GLY A 60 -4.26 -1.40 6.48
C GLY A 60 -4.41 -2.72 5.76
N LEU A 61 -4.51 -3.84 6.50
CA LEU A 61 -4.78 -5.15 5.91
C LEU A 61 -6.15 -5.17 5.25
N CYS A 62 -7.20 -4.69 5.93
CA CYS A 62 -8.54 -4.57 5.33
C CYS A 62 -8.52 -3.71 4.07
N ARG A 63 -7.87 -2.53 4.15
CA ARG A 63 -7.80 -1.58 3.04
C ARG A 63 -7.11 -2.17 1.83
N ASN A 64 -5.91 -2.72 2.03
CA ASN A 64 -5.10 -3.21 0.92
C ASN A 64 -5.65 -4.52 0.35
N THR A 65 -6.29 -5.39 1.16
CA THR A 65 -6.99 -6.58 0.64
C THR A 65 -8.09 -6.18 -0.34
N TRP A 66 -8.90 -5.18 0.03
CA TRP A 66 -9.93 -4.66 -0.85
C TRP A 66 -9.37 -3.95 -2.09
N ASP A 67 -8.46 -3.00 -1.91
CA ASP A 67 -7.97 -2.16 -3.00
C ASP A 67 -7.04 -2.92 -3.98
N ILE A 68 -6.29 -3.91 -3.52
CA ILE A 68 -5.31 -4.65 -4.34
C ILE A 68 -5.91 -5.94 -4.91
N LEU A 69 -6.63 -6.70 -4.08
CA LEU A 69 -7.16 -8.02 -4.48
C LEU A 69 -8.63 -7.97 -4.91
N GLY A 70 -9.36 -6.88 -4.61
CA GLY A 70 -10.80 -6.82 -4.83
C GLY A 70 -11.59 -7.74 -3.89
N GLU A 71 -10.96 -8.25 -2.83
CA GLU A 71 -11.52 -9.21 -1.90
C GLU A 71 -11.91 -8.56 -0.57
N ARG A 72 -12.83 -9.20 0.16
CA ARG A 72 -13.23 -8.79 1.51
C ARG A 72 -12.52 -9.67 2.53
N LEU A 73 -11.66 -9.08 3.35
CA LEU A 73 -11.06 -9.79 4.48
C LEU A 73 -12.14 -10.17 5.49
N LEU A 74 -12.15 -11.42 5.97
CA LEU A 74 -12.96 -11.82 7.11
C LEU A 74 -12.18 -11.65 8.41
N VAL A 75 -12.61 -10.71 9.25
CA VAL A 75 -12.05 -10.46 10.58
C VAL A 75 -12.73 -11.39 11.60
N THR A 76 -11.95 -12.30 12.15
CA THR A 76 -12.34 -13.23 13.22
C THR A 76 -11.49 -12.99 14.47
N VAL A 77 -11.90 -13.57 15.60
CA VAL A 77 -11.15 -13.49 16.86
C VAL A 77 -9.79 -14.19 16.79
N ASP A 78 -9.60 -15.14 15.87
CA ASP A 78 -8.34 -15.86 15.72
C ASP A 78 -7.21 -14.96 15.21
N LEU A 79 -7.55 -13.96 14.38
CA LEU A 79 -6.58 -12.96 13.89
C LEU A 79 -5.93 -12.17 15.03
N PHE A 80 -6.58 -12.09 16.20
CA PHE A 80 -6.10 -11.32 17.34
C PHE A 80 -5.12 -12.09 18.23
N LYS A 81 -4.86 -13.38 17.93
CA LYS A 81 -4.01 -14.24 18.76
C LYS A 81 -2.53 -14.02 18.54
N SER A 82 -2.10 -13.95 17.29
CA SER A 82 -0.67 -13.85 16.94
C SER A 82 -0.44 -13.48 15.49
N TRP A 83 0.80 -13.08 15.17
CA TRP A 83 1.25 -12.89 13.80
C TRP A 83 1.07 -14.12 12.93
N ALA A 84 1.30 -15.32 13.46
CA ALA A 84 1.12 -16.56 12.70
C ALA A 84 -0.34 -16.77 12.27
N GLU A 85 -1.32 -16.46 13.14
CA GLU A 85 -2.73 -16.54 12.76
C GLU A 85 -3.12 -15.44 11.77
N LEU A 86 -2.57 -14.24 11.92
CA LEU A 86 -2.78 -13.16 10.97
C LEU A 86 -2.20 -13.51 9.58
N ASP A 87 -0.98 -14.03 9.53
CA ASP A 87 -0.27 -14.38 8.29
C ASP A 87 -0.93 -15.55 7.54
N LYS A 88 -1.63 -16.46 8.24
CA LYS A 88 -2.44 -17.52 7.62
C LYS A 88 -3.63 -16.97 6.81
N VAL A 89 -4.22 -15.87 7.29
CA VAL A 89 -5.41 -15.26 6.68
C VAL A 89 -5.01 -14.16 5.69
N ALA A 90 -3.90 -13.47 5.96
CA ALA A 90 -3.42 -12.38 5.14
C ALA A 90 -2.85 -12.90 3.81
N LYS A 91 -3.52 -12.57 2.71
CA LYS A 91 -3.01 -12.80 1.34
C LYS A 91 -1.97 -11.77 0.90
N LEU A 92 -1.68 -10.79 1.77
CA LEU A 92 -0.75 -9.70 1.55
C LEU A 92 0.24 -9.66 2.71
N ALA A 93 1.51 -9.38 2.43
CA ALA A 93 2.51 -9.23 3.48
C ALA A 93 2.19 -7.99 4.34
N VAL A 94 1.91 -8.18 5.62
CA VAL A 94 1.63 -7.08 6.55
C VAL A 94 2.95 -6.56 7.13
N PRO A 95 3.30 -5.28 6.91
CA PRO A 95 4.53 -4.72 7.44
C PRO A 95 4.49 -4.69 8.97
N ARG A 96 5.66 -4.86 9.60
CA ARG A 96 5.83 -4.64 11.04
C ARG A 96 5.81 -3.13 11.32
N ASP A 97 5.61 -2.74 12.58
CA ASP A 97 5.48 -1.32 12.94
C ASP A 97 6.68 -0.46 12.53
N THR A 98 7.89 -1.01 12.63
CA THR A 98 9.15 -0.30 12.32
C THR A 98 9.63 -0.51 10.88
N ASP A 99 8.87 -1.23 10.04
CA ASP A 99 9.28 -1.54 8.68
C ASP A 99 8.92 -0.40 7.71
N VAL A 100 9.73 0.65 7.76
CA VAL A 100 9.54 1.86 6.94
C VAL A 100 9.62 1.54 5.44
N ALA A 101 10.48 0.60 5.04
CA ALA A 101 10.66 0.23 3.65
C ALA A 101 9.39 -0.41 3.08
N ALA A 102 8.86 -1.43 3.75
CA ALA A 102 7.63 -2.09 3.30
C ALA A 102 6.41 -1.15 3.33
N LYS A 103 6.29 -0.30 4.36
CA LYS A 103 5.25 0.75 4.40
C LYS A 103 5.38 1.74 3.25
N GLY A 104 6.61 2.16 2.94
CA GLY A 104 6.94 3.00 1.80
C GLY A 104 6.54 2.35 0.47
N ASP A 105 6.80 1.06 0.29
CA ASP A 105 6.42 0.33 -0.92
C ASP A 105 4.90 0.29 -1.13
N TYR A 106 4.12 0.11 -0.06
CA TYR A 106 2.65 0.19 -0.14
C TYR A 106 2.17 1.58 -0.59
N LEU A 107 2.76 2.65 -0.05
CA LEU A 107 2.45 4.02 -0.45
C LEU A 107 2.87 4.30 -1.90
N LEU A 108 4.04 3.84 -2.32
CA LEU A 108 4.54 4.02 -3.69
C LEU A 108 3.62 3.33 -4.71
N ARG A 109 3.22 2.07 -4.42
CA ARG A 109 2.25 1.34 -5.25
C ARG A 109 0.88 1.99 -5.24
N TYR A 110 0.46 2.62 -4.15
CA TYR A 110 -0.77 3.39 -4.10
C TYR A 110 -0.72 4.59 -5.04
N LEU A 111 0.35 5.40 -4.98
CA LEU A 111 0.54 6.53 -5.90
C LEU A 111 0.46 6.06 -7.35
N ARG A 112 1.11 4.94 -7.69
CA ARG A 112 1.06 4.34 -9.03
C ARG A 112 -0.34 3.98 -9.51
N ARG A 113 -1.19 3.44 -8.63
CA ARG A 113 -2.59 3.08 -8.96
C ARG A 113 -3.47 4.32 -9.13
N ARG A 114 -3.10 5.44 -8.50
CA ARG A 114 -3.85 6.70 -8.56
C ARG A 114 -3.40 7.60 -9.71
N SER A 115 -2.14 7.50 -10.14
CA SER A 115 -1.61 8.20 -11.31
C SER A 115 -1.95 7.46 -12.61
N LYS A 116 -2.74 8.11 -13.48
CA LYS A 116 -3.05 7.67 -14.85
C LYS A 116 -1.96 8.04 -15.84
N THR A 117 -1.23 9.13 -15.56
CA THR A 117 -0.13 9.61 -16.40
C THR A 117 1.15 9.83 -15.59
N LEU A 118 2.28 9.91 -16.27
CA LEU A 118 3.60 10.06 -15.63
C LEU A 118 3.76 11.39 -14.86
N ALA A 119 3.00 12.42 -15.23
CA ALA A 119 3.07 13.75 -14.64
C ALA A 119 1.95 14.03 -13.62
N GLU A 120 1.10 13.05 -13.31
CA GLU A 120 -0.05 13.26 -12.43
C GLU A 120 0.33 13.20 -10.95
N SER A 121 -0.09 14.22 -10.22
CA SER A 121 0.04 14.30 -8.78
C SER A 121 -1.17 13.68 -8.06
N VAL A 122 -0.91 13.08 -6.90
CA VAL A 122 -1.90 12.43 -6.06
C VAL A 122 -1.99 13.17 -4.73
N ALA A 123 -3.19 13.65 -4.41
CA ALA A 123 -3.50 14.22 -3.10
C ALA A 123 -3.79 13.10 -2.09
N LEU A 124 -3.08 13.13 -0.95
CA LEU A 124 -3.29 12.23 0.17
C LEU A 124 -4.18 12.88 1.24
N THR A 125 -5.10 12.10 1.77
CA THR A 125 -6.01 12.46 2.87
C THR A 125 -5.70 11.60 4.10
N PRO A 126 -6.39 11.81 5.24
CA PRO A 126 -6.26 10.92 6.39
C PRO A 126 -6.66 9.46 6.12
N ASN A 127 -7.41 9.18 5.05
CA ASN A 127 -7.82 7.81 4.70
C ASN A 127 -6.62 6.96 4.24
N GLU A 128 -5.58 7.59 3.71
CA GLU A 128 -4.35 6.96 3.23
C GLU A 128 -3.44 6.47 4.36
N LEU A 129 -3.75 6.77 5.63
CA LEU A 129 -3.09 6.12 6.77
C LEU A 129 -3.20 4.60 6.70
N ALA A 130 -4.37 4.07 6.31
CA ALA A 130 -4.56 2.64 6.17
C ALA A 130 -3.74 2.06 5.01
N VAL A 131 -3.63 2.79 3.90
CA VAL A 131 -2.89 2.34 2.73
C VAL A 131 -1.43 2.03 3.08
N GLY A 132 -0.76 2.95 3.79
CA GLY A 132 0.64 2.78 4.21
C GLY A 132 0.84 2.03 5.53
N PHE A 133 -0.20 1.42 6.11
CA PHE A 133 -0.12 0.80 7.44
C PHE A 133 0.44 1.76 8.52
N CYS A 134 0.06 3.03 8.46
CA CYS A 134 0.53 4.07 9.37
C CYS A 134 -0.44 4.25 10.54
N ALA A 135 0.09 4.26 11.77
CA ALA A 135 -0.63 4.50 13.01
C ALA A 135 -1.23 5.91 13.07
N ASN A 136 -0.47 6.91 12.60
CA ASN A 136 -0.84 8.32 12.68
C ASN A 136 -0.24 9.13 11.53
N LYS A 137 -0.64 10.41 11.46
CA LYS A 137 -0.18 11.36 10.44
C LYS A 137 1.34 11.54 10.45
N GLN A 138 1.99 11.54 11.61
CA GLN A 138 3.44 11.75 11.70
C GLN A 138 4.21 10.60 11.08
N GLU A 139 3.76 9.37 11.30
CA GLU A 139 4.35 8.18 10.67
C GLU A 139 4.15 8.17 9.15
N LEU A 140 2.97 8.58 8.67
CA LEU A 140 2.74 8.73 7.23
C LEU A 140 3.68 9.77 6.62
N LEU A 141 3.81 10.94 7.25
CA LEU A 141 4.75 11.98 6.81
C LEU A 141 6.19 11.48 6.83
N PHE A 142 6.57 10.68 7.83
CA PHE A 142 7.89 10.07 7.91
C PHE A 142 8.14 9.13 6.73
N CYS A 143 7.18 8.25 6.40
CA CYS A 143 7.28 7.33 5.27
C CYS A 143 7.35 8.08 3.93
N LEU A 144 6.57 9.16 3.77
CA LEU A 144 6.60 9.99 2.57
C LEU A 144 7.93 10.72 2.42
N ARG A 145 8.47 11.29 3.51
CA ARG A 145 9.80 11.90 3.49
C ARG A 145 10.87 10.88 3.14
N TYR A 146 10.81 9.66 3.69
CA TYR A 146 11.71 8.57 3.33
C TYR A 146 11.69 8.27 1.83
N LEU A 147 10.51 8.20 1.20
CA LEU A 147 10.39 8.01 -0.25
C LEU A 147 10.94 9.20 -1.05
N ALA A 148 10.73 10.43 -0.57
CA ALA A 148 11.22 11.64 -1.21
C ALA A 148 12.75 11.77 -1.14
N GLU A 149 13.35 11.45 0.01
CA GLU A 149 14.81 11.41 0.20
C GLU A 149 15.47 10.35 -0.68
N ARG A 150 14.77 9.25 -0.97
CA ARG A 150 15.19 8.25 -1.97
C ARG A 150 14.96 8.68 -3.42
N GLY A 151 14.42 9.87 -3.64
CA GLY A 151 14.13 10.41 -4.97
C GLY A 151 13.03 9.65 -5.71
N LEU A 152 12.18 8.89 -5.01
CA LEU A 152 11.11 8.08 -5.63
C LEU A 152 9.82 8.88 -5.83
N ILE A 153 9.60 9.88 -4.97
CA ILE A 153 8.48 10.81 -5.07
C ILE A 153 8.96 12.24 -4.91
N GLU A 154 8.18 13.17 -5.42
CA GLU A 154 8.39 14.61 -5.25
C GLU A 154 7.14 15.25 -4.64
N ASP A 155 7.36 16.15 -3.68
CA ASP A 155 6.31 16.98 -3.09
C ASP A 155 6.06 18.20 -4.01
N GLU A 156 4.86 18.30 -4.57
CA GLU A 156 4.52 19.39 -5.48
C GLU A 156 4.37 20.73 -4.72
N THR A 157 4.13 20.69 -3.41
CA THR A 157 4.05 21.90 -2.58
C THR A 157 5.41 22.49 -2.24
N ALA A 158 6.50 21.73 -2.45
CA ALA A 158 7.88 22.12 -2.13
C ALA A 158 8.65 22.74 -3.32
N ALA A 159 8.07 22.81 -4.52
CA ALA A 159 8.74 23.40 -5.68
C ALA A 159 9.04 24.91 -5.45
N PRO A 160 10.25 25.39 -5.78
CA PRO A 160 10.61 26.79 -5.59
C PRO A 160 9.74 27.68 -6.49
N ARG A 161 9.03 28.62 -5.85
CA ARG A 161 8.18 29.64 -6.50
C ARG A 161 9.03 30.55 -7.40
N GLY A 162 9.25 30.13 -8.64
CA GLY A 162 9.85 30.95 -9.71
C GLY A 162 8.82 31.55 -10.69
N GLY A 163 7.52 31.30 -10.51
CA GLY A 163 6.48 31.75 -11.43
C GLY A 163 5.34 32.47 -10.70
N LYS A 164 4.99 33.67 -11.16
CA LYS A 164 3.74 34.38 -10.81
C LYS A 164 2.54 33.56 -11.33
N GLY A 165 2.12 32.57 -10.56
CA GLY A 165 0.87 31.83 -10.75
C GLY A 165 -0.04 32.00 -9.53
N PRO A 166 -1.37 31.84 -9.67
CA PRO A 166 -2.32 32.10 -8.60
C PRO A 166 -2.06 31.19 -7.39
N GLN A 167 -2.28 31.79 -6.22
CA GLN A 167 -1.96 31.31 -4.88
C GLN A 167 -2.14 29.80 -4.67
N ALA A 168 -1.16 29.21 -4.00
CA ALA A 168 -1.26 27.88 -3.41
C ALA A 168 -2.62 27.69 -2.73
N PRO A 169 -3.34 26.59 -2.98
CA PRO A 169 -4.61 26.35 -2.33
C PRO A 169 -4.38 26.31 -0.82
N GLN A 170 -5.12 27.14 -0.08
CA GLN A 170 -5.12 27.21 1.39
C GLN A 170 -5.72 25.95 2.07
N GLY A 171 -5.63 24.79 1.43
CA GLY A 171 -5.94 23.50 2.02
C GLY A 171 -4.64 22.72 2.13
N GLY A 172 -4.20 22.44 3.35
CA GLY A 172 -2.99 21.66 3.67
C GLY A 172 -3.06 20.19 3.23
N GLY A 173 -3.32 19.97 1.94
CA GLY A 173 -3.30 18.68 1.27
C GLY A 173 -1.87 18.30 0.96
N LEU A 174 -1.55 17.05 1.25
CA LEU A 174 -0.26 16.44 0.96
C LEU A 174 -0.30 15.93 -0.49
N VAL A 175 0.36 16.62 -1.42
CA VAL A 175 0.29 16.32 -2.86
C VAL A 175 1.65 15.84 -3.36
N TYR A 176 1.69 14.59 -3.83
CA TYR A 176 2.93 13.96 -4.28
C TYR A 176 2.80 13.43 -5.71
N ARG A 177 3.89 13.48 -6.46
CA ARG A 177 4.02 12.83 -7.76
C ARG A 177 5.14 11.80 -7.76
N LEU A 178 5.02 10.78 -8.60
CA LEU A 178 6.09 9.82 -8.85
C LEU A 178 7.17 10.46 -9.71
N THR A 179 8.44 10.28 -9.33
CA THR A 179 9.58 10.67 -10.18
C THR A 179 9.86 9.58 -11.22
N PRO A 180 10.68 9.84 -12.26
CA PRO A 180 11.14 8.77 -13.15
C PRO A 180 11.77 7.58 -12.42
N ALA A 181 12.52 7.82 -11.34
CA ALA A 181 13.08 6.76 -10.50
C ALA A 181 12.01 5.99 -9.72
N GLY A 182 10.96 6.68 -9.24
CA GLY A 182 9.79 6.05 -8.62
C GLY A 182 9.04 5.12 -9.56
N TRP A 183 8.82 5.55 -10.81
CA TRP A 183 8.23 4.72 -11.85
C TRP A 183 9.09 3.48 -12.14
N ALA A 184 10.41 3.65 -12.34
CA ALA A 184 11.32 2.55 -12.60
C ALA A 184 11.42 1.54 -11.43
N ALA A 185 11.36 2.02 -10.19
CA ALA A 185 11.35 1.17 -8.99
C ALA A 185 10.11 0.26 -8.91
N LEU A 186 8.98 0.71 -9.43
CA LEU A 186 7.74 -0.08 -9.48
C LEU A 186 7.76 -1.13 -10.59
N ASP A 187 8.38 -0.82 -11.73
CA ASP A 187 8.51 -1.77 -12.84
C ASP A 187 9.45 -2.93 -12.47
N THR A 188 10.58 -2.62 -11.83
CA THR A 188 11.53 -3.65 -11.35
C THR A 188 10.95 -4.55 -10.27
N ALA A 189 10.09 -4.02 -9.39
CA ALA A 189 9.39 -4.83 -8.38
C ALA A 189 8.30 -5.76 -8.98
N SER A 190 7.80 -5.47 -10.19
CA SER A 190 6.85 -6.33 -10.91
C SER A 190 7.55 -7.52 -11.60
N VAL A 191 8.84 -7.39 -11.86
CA VAL A 191 9.72 -8.50 -12.25
C VAL A 191 10.05 -9.27 -10.97
N GLN A 192 9.12 -10.14 -10.54
CA GLN A 192 9.55 -11.29 -9.73
C GLN A 192 10.74 -11.93 -10.47
N PRO A 193 11.79 -12.41 -9.78
CA PRO A 193 12.77 -13.22 -10.46
C PRO A 193 12.02 -14.45 -10.95
N ALA A 194 11.67 -14.45 -12.24
CA ALA A 194 11.53 -15.68 -12.98
C ALA A 194 12.78 -16.48 -12.62
N GLN A 195 12.55 -17.71 -12.15
CA GLN A 195 13.52 -18.75 -11.83
C GLN A 195 14.90 -18.48 -12.44
N PRO A 196 16.01 -18.67 -11.71
CA PRO A 196 17.34 -18.37 -12.23
C PRO A 196 17.46 -18.95 -13.63
N LEU A 197 17.49 -18.06 -14.63
CA LEU A 197 17.68 -18.44 -16.02
C LEU A 197 18.96 -19.26 -16.00
N ALA A 198 18.82 -20.54 -16.40
CA ALA A 198 19.92 -21.47 -16.45
C ALA A 198 21.13 -20.75 -17.03
N ALA A 199 22.22 -20.71 -16.26
CA ALA A 199 23.49 -20.22 -16.74
C ALA A 199 23.90 -21.13 -17.90
N VAL A 200 23.61 -20.72 -19.13
CA VAL A 200 24.17 -21.33 -20.32
C VAL A 200 25.65 -20.97 -20.30
N SER A 201 26.47 -21.93 -19.87
CA SER A 201 27.91 -21.87 -20.10
C SER A 201 28.11 -21.95 -21.62
N LEU A 202 28.32 -20.80 -22.25
CA LEU A 202 28.90 -20.72 -23.58
C LEU A 202 30.39 -21.00 -23.42
N THR A 203 30.79 -22.25 -23.64
CA THR A 203 32.15 -22.55 -24.04
C THR A 203 32.36 -21.94 -25.42
N LEU A 204 32.98 -20.76 -25.46
CA LEU A 204 33.54 -20.21 -26.69
C LEU A 204 34.66 -21.14 -27.15
N ASP A 205 34.32 -22.03 -28.07
CA ASP A 205 35.32 -22.71 -28.88
C ASP A 205 36.12 -21.65 -29.62
N LYS A 206 37.44 -21.68 -29.45
CA LYS A 206 38.41 -20.69 -29.94
C LYS A 206 38.58 -20.68 -31.47
N ASP A 207 37.71 -21.36 -32.21
CA ASP A 207 37.86 -21.53 -33.66
C ASP A 207 36.85 -20.72 -34.50
N ALA A 208 35.96 -19.92 -33.88
CA ALA A 208 34.96 -19.13 -34.60
C ALA A 208 35.45 -17.73 -35.05
N ASP A 209 36.60 -17.25 -34.59
CA ASP A 209 37.14 -15.92 -34.94
C ASP A 209 37.82 -15.86 -36.33
N ALA A 210 37.97 -17.00 -37.01
CA ALA A 210 38.63 -17.06 -38.32
C ALA A 210 37.71 -16.78 -39.52
N LEU A 211 36.38 -16.75 -39.34
CA LEU A 211 35.42 -16.65 -40.45
C LEU A 211 34.94 -15.23 -40.77
N TRP A 212 35.19 -14.24 -39.90
CA TRP A 212 34.72 -12.86 -40.10
C TRP A 212 35.75 -11.91 -40.75
N THR A 213 37.00 -12.33 -40.93
CA THR A 213 38.06 -11.45 -41.48
C THR A 213 38.44 -11.71 -42.94
N GLN A 214 37.77 -12.61 -43.67
CA GLN A 214 38.05 -12.88 -45.09
C GLN A 214 36.93 -12.47 -46.07
N GLY A 215 35.92 -11.73 -45.62
CA GLY A 215 34.77 -11.37 -46.46
C GLY A 215 34.77 -9.97 -47.08
N LEU A 216 35.78 -9.14 -46.84
CA LEU A 216 35.84 -7.75 -47.36
C LEU A 216 37.28 -7.37 -47.74
N SER A 217 37.72 -7.84 -48.91
CA SER A 217 38.75 -7.20 -49.73
C SER A 217 38.45 -7.44 -51.20
#